data_AF-A0A3D4RUW5-F1
#
_entry.id   AF-A0A3D4RUW5-F1
#
_cell.length_a   1.000
_cell.length_b   1.000
_cell.length_c   1.000
_cell.angle_alpha   90.00
_cell.angle_beta   90.00
_cell.angle_gamma   90.00
#
_symmetry.space_group_name_H-M   'P 1'
#
loop_
_entity.id
_entity.type
_entity.pdbx_description
1 polymer ?
#
loop_
_entity_poly.entity_id
_entity_poly.type
_entity_poly.pdbx_seq_one_letter_code
_entity_poly.pdbx_strand_id
1 'polypeptide(L)' 'MPTTEELGDWLDAFPDAAMRGQSLADLSLVRLWNGRCVLHPTERVKIWSYDIDDLSGYDRRPSGFGRRG' A
#
# COMPACT_ATOMS: atom_id res chain seq x y z
N MET A 1 -1.73 -13.60 0.73
CA MET A 1 -3.07 -13.42 0.14
C MET A 1 -4.00 -13.12 1.29
N PRO A 2 -4.95 -12.16 1.14
CA PRO A 2 -5.83 -11.79 2.23
C PRO A 2 -6.69 -12.97 2.67
N THR A 3 -7.09 -12.99 3.94
CA THR A 3 -8.16 -13.88 4.41
C THR A 3 -9.51 -13.45 3.82
N THR A 4 -10.53 -14.30 3.93
CA THR A 4 -11.89 -13.95 3.49
C THR A 4 -12.45 -12.73 4.24
N GLU A 5 -12.12 -12.59 5.51
CA GLU A 5 -12.53 -11.43 6.33
C GLU A 5 -11.83 -10.16 5.85
N GLU A 6 -10.51 -10.21 5.63
CA GLU A 6 -9.76 -9.09 5.08
C GLU A 6 -10.29 -8.70 3.68
N LEU A 7 -10.64 -9.68 2.85
CA LEU A 7 -11.24 -9.41 1.55
C LEU A 7 -12.62 -8.72 1.67
N GLY A 8 -13.42 -9.10 2.67
CA GLY A 8 -14.68 -8.43 3.00
C GLY A 8 -14.46 -6.94 3.30
N ASP A 9 -13.52 -6.63 4.20
CA ASP A 9 -13.16 -5.24 4.54
C ASP A 9 -12.65 -4.44 3.33
N TRP A 10 -11.99 -5.11 2.38
CA TRP A 10 -11.50 -4.47 1.16
C TRP A 10 -12.64 -4.13 0.22
N LEU A 11 -13.62 -5.03 0.09
CA LEU A 11 -14.81 -4.84 -0.73
C LEU A 11 -15.73 -3.77 -0.12
N ASP A 12 -15.86 -3.69 1.20
CA ASP A 12 -16.67 -2.66 1.87
C ASP A 12 -16.12 -1.24 1.63
N ALA A 13 -14.80 -1.09 1.56
CA ALA A 13 -14.15 0.20 1.28
C ALA A 13 -14.05 0.52 -0.22
N PHE A 14 -14.34 -0.44 -1.09
CA PHE A 14 -14.16 -0.28 -2.53
C PHE A 14 -15.06 0.79 -3.16
N PRO A 15 -16.37 0.90 -2.83
CA PRO A 15 -17.24 1.92 -3.42
C PRO A 15 -16.68 3.35 -3.27
N ASP A 16 -16.16 3.69 -2.08
CA ASP A 16 -15.56 5.00 -1.83
C ASP A 16 -14.28 5.24 -2.65
N ALA A 17 -13.47 4.19 -2.81
CA ALA A 17 -12.26 4.24 -3.63
C ALA A 17 -12.60 4.37 -5.12
N ALA A 18 -13.61 3.65 -5.60
CA ALA A 18 -14.10 3.71 -6.97
C ALA A 18 -14.67 5.09 -7.31
N MET A 19 -15.39 5.74 -6.37
CA MET A 19 -15.85 7.12 -6.54
C MET A 19 -14.70 8.13 -6.68
N ARG A 20 -13.52 7.81 -6.15
CA ARG A 20 -12.29 8.61 -6.30
C ARG A 20 -11.47 8.21 -7.54
N GLY A 21 -11.98 7.31 -8.38
CA GLY A 21 -11.31 6.83 -9.59
C GLY A 21 -10.31 5.70 -9.36
N GLN A 22 -10.19 5.16 -8.14
CA GLN A 22 -9.23 4.10 -7.84
C GLN A 22 -9.80 2.72 -8.17
N SER A 23 -8.97 1.86 -8.77
CA SER A 23 -9.37 0.49 -9.03
C SER A 23 -9.28 -0.39 -7.77
N LEU A 24 -9.95 -1.55 -7.78
CA LEU A 24 -9.81 -2.54 -6.72
C LEU A 24 -8.37 -3.08 -6.66
N ALA A 25 -7.68 -3.12 -7.80
CA ALA A 25 -6.28 -3.53 -7.87
C ALA A 25 -5.39 -2.55 -7.11
N ASP A 26 -5.56 -1.24 -7.31
CA ASP A 26 -4.79 -0.21 -6.61
C ASP A 26 -5.05 -0.27 -5.10
N LEU A 27 -6.32 -0.39 -4.70
CA LEU A 27 -6.70 -0.54 -3.30
C LEU A 27 -6.01 -1.75 -2.66
N SER A 28 -5.95 -2.88 -3.37
CA SER A 28 -5.31 -4.11 -2.89
C SER A 28 -3.79 -3.94 -2.72
N LEU A 29 -3.13 -3.28 -3.68
CA LEU A 29 -1.70 -3.00 -3.64
C LEU A 29 -1.33 -2.09 -2.47
N VAL A 30 -2.11 -1.04 -2.24
CA VAL A 30 -1.90 -0.10 -1.13
C VAL A 30 -2.07 -0.78 0.22
N ARG A 31 -3.07 -1.65 0.38
CA ARG A 31 -3.28 -2.39 1.64
C ARG A 31 -2.15 -3.39 1.91
N LEU A 32 -1.73 -4.13 0.89
CA LEU A 32 -0.58 -5.03 1.00
C LEU A 32 0.70 -4.26 1.34
N TRP A 33 0.92 -3.11 0.72
CA TRP A 33 2.06 -2.24 1.00
C TRP A 33 2.06 -1.75 2.45
N ASN A 34 0.92 -1.33 2.99
CA ASN A 34 0.79 -0.92 4.38
C ASN A 34 1.16 -2.06 5.35
N GLY A 35 0.62 -3.27 5.13
CA GLY A 35 0.97 -4.43 5.94
C GLY A 35 2.46 -4.76 5.86
N ARG A 36 3.05 -4.65 4.67
CA ARG A 36 4.48 -4.89 4.46
C ARG A 36 5.35 -3.83 5.14
N CYS A 37 4.89 -2.59 5.19
CA CYS A 37 5.55 -1.52 5.93
C CYS A 37 5.59 -1.82 7.43
N VAL A 38 4.49 -2.31 8.01
CA VAL A 38 4.44 -2.68 9.43
C VAL A 38 5.39 -3.84 9.74
N LEU A 39 5.44 -4.85 8.87
CA LEU A 39 6.29 -6.03 9.06
C LEU A 39 7.79 -5.76 8.88
N HIS A 40 8.16 -4.79 8.02
CA HIS A 40 9.56 -4.54 7.65
C HIS A 40 10.00 -3.09 7.93
N PRO A 41 9.99 -2.62 9.20
CA PRO A 41 10.21 -1.20 9.54
C PRO A 41 11.61 -0.67 9.20
N THR A 42 12.59 -1.54 9.03
CA THR A 42 13.99 -1.21 8.73
C THR A 42 14.34 -1.36 7.25
N GLU A 43 13.38 -1.73 6.41
CA GLU A 43 13.61 -1.95 4.97
C GLU A 43 12.84 -0.92 4.13
N ARG A 44 13.30 -0.71 2.90
CA ARG A 44 12.57 0.08 1.91
C ARG A 44 11.42 -0.77 1.39
N VAL A 45 10.20 -0.26 1.50
CA VAL A 45 9.00 -0.93 0.99
C VAL A 45 8.37 0.02 -0.03
N LYS A 46 8.30 -0.42 -1.30
CA LYS A 46 7.71 0.37 -2.38
C LYS A 46 6.72 -0.43 -3.19
N ILE A 47 5.71 0.23 -3.72
CA ILE A 47 4.91 -0.30 -4.83
C ILE A 47 5.70 -0.01 -6.12
N TRP A 48 5.78 -1.01 -6.99
CA TRP A 48 6.28 -0.81 -8.35
C TRP A 48 5.12 -1.02 -9.31
N SER A 49 4.82 0.00 -10.10
CA SER A 49 3.74 0.00 -11.09
C SER A 49 4.20 0.73 -12.35
N TYR A 50 3.62 0.37 -13.49
CA TYR A 50 3.70 1.17 -14.72
C TYR A 50 2.77 2.39 -14.67
N ASP A 51 1.74 2.33 -13.83
CA ASP A 51 0.89 3.46 -13.50
C ASP A 51 1.61 4.35 -12.48
N ILE A 52 2.32 5.33 -13.00
CA ILE A 52 3.17 6.23 -12.22
C ILE A 52 2.30 7.25 -11.47
N ASP A 53 1.14 7.63 -11.99
CA ASP A 53 0.36 8.72 -11.41
C ASP A 53 -0.33 8.29 -10.10
N ASP A 54 -0.89 7.08 -10.04
CA ASP A 54 -1.69 6.64 -8.90
C ASP A 54 -0.89 5.92 -7.79
N LEU A 55 0.24 5.30 -8.13
CA LEU A 55 0.96 4.40 -7.21
C LEU A 55 2.42 4.78 -6.92
N SER A 56 3.00 5.77 -7.62
CA SER A 56 4.41 6.14 -7.41
C SER A 56 4.71 6.74 -6.03
N GLY A 57 3.68 7.30 -5.36
CA GLY A 57 3.81 7.88 -4.02
C GLY A 57 4.03 6.86 -2.90
N TYR A 58 3.80 5.57 -3.14
CA TYR A 58 3.96 4.52 -2.15
C TYR A 58 5.38 3.97 -2.11
N ASP A 59 6.33 4.79 -1.62
CA ASP A 59 7.74 4.44 -1.43
C ASP A 59 8.20 4.86 -0.03
N ARG A 60 8.15 3.92 0.92
CA ARG A 60 8.60 4.16 2.29
C ARG A 60 10.07 3.79 2.43
N ARG A 61 10.89 4.77 2.81
CA ARG A 61 12.29 4.57 3.18
C ARG A 61 12.43 3.96 4.58
N PRO A 62 13.51 3.20 4.86
CA PRO A 62 13.81 2.71 6.19
C PRO A 62 13.85 3.84 7.22
N SER A 63 13.23 3.64 8.39
CA SER A 63 13.27 4.60 9.51
C SER A 63 14.63 4.65 10.25
N GLY A 64 15.70 4.05 9.69
CA GLY A 64 16.94 3.76 10.42
C GLY A 64 18.24 4.37 9.89
N PHE A 65 18.23 5.14 8.80
CA PHE A 65 19.48 5.69 8.23
C PHE A 65 19.54 7.22 8.37
N GLY A 66 19.49 7.70 9.61
CA GLY A 66 19.44 9.13 9.91
C GLY A 66 19.76 9.51 11.35
N ARG A 67 20.71 8.83 12.00
CA ARG A 67 21.37 9.31 13.22
C ARG A 67 22.86 8.95 13.21
N ARG A 68 23.61 9.61 12.33
CA ARG A 68 25.01 10.00 12.58
C ARG A 68 25.13 11.46 12.14
N GLY A 69 25.47 12.32 13.09
CA GLY A 69 25.48 13.77 12.96
C GLY A 69 25.07 14.38 14.28
#